data_AF-A0A3B9W273-F1
#
_entry.id   AF-A0A3B9W273-F1
#
_cell.length_a   1.000
_cell.length_b   1.000
_cell.length_c   1.000
_cell.angle_alpha   90.00
_cell.angle_beta   90.00
_cell.angle_gamma   90.00
#
_symmetry.space_group_name_H-M   'P 1'
#
loop_
_entity.id
_entity.type
_entity.pdbx_description
1 polymer ?
#
loop_
_entity_poly.entity_id
_entity_poly.type
_entity_poly.pdbx_seq_one_letter_code
_entity_poly.pdbx_strand_id
1 'polypeptide(L)'
;MQIEQQVDWTGSGSGVLLDIRGHSEAASACSLARIAASAVSDIAGSAVESTVTLVRPEGTPCTAASTDSAGELSRWDQRTGRGPTARALTG
;
A
#
# COMPACT_ATOMS: atom_id res chain seq x y z
N MET A 1 13.40 6.31 25.47
CA MET A 1 14.66 6.34 24.67
C MET A 1 14.37 5.52 23.43
N GLN A 2 14.34 6.01 22.19
CA GLN A 2 14.97 7.15 21.52
C GLN A 2 13.94 7.65 20.48
N ILE A 3 13.67 8.95 20.37
CA ILE A 3 12.97 9.46 19.18
C ILE A 3 14.04 9.70 18.12
N GLU A 4 13.89 8.99 16.99
CA GLU A 4 14.80 9.01 15.85
C GLU A 4 14.92 10.41 15.25
N GLN A 5 16.09 10.68 14.70
CA GLN A 5 16.55 11.97 14.20
C GLN A 5 15.59 12.54 13.14
N GLN A 6 15.14 13.78 13.38
CA GLN A 6 14.48 14.59 12.37
C GLN A 6 15.54 15.04 11.36
N VAL A 7 15.64 14.33 10.23
CA VAL A 7 16.44 14.76 9.08
C VAL A 7 15.65 15.83 8.34
N ASP A 8 16.25 17.01 8.21
CA ASP A 8 15.66 18.11 7.46
C ASP A 8 15.82 17.87 5.95
N TRP A 9 14.74 17.42 5.31
CA TRP A 9 14.69 17.12 3.87
C TRP A 9 14.26 18.32 3.02
N THR A 10 14.22 19.54 3.58
CA THR A 10 13.71 20.74 2.89
C THR A 10 14.69 21.30 1.85
N GLY A 11 14.94 20.53 0.78
CA GLY A 11 15.53 21.05 -0.45
C GLY A 11 14.52 21.95 -1.19
N SER A 12 14.49 23.25 -0.87
CA SER A 12 13.92 24.37 -1.67
C SER A 12 12.66 24.09 -2.53
N GLY A 13 11.69 23.34 -2.02
CA GLY A 13 10.44 23.04 -2.73
C GLY A 13 9.26 22.94 -1.77
N SER A 14 8.08 23.37 -2.22
CA SER A 14 6.79 23.30 -1.50
C SER A 14 6.25 21.85 -1.40
N GLY A 15 7.13 20.87 -1.17
CA GLY A 15 6.77 19.47 -1.04
C GLY A 15 6.60 19.07 0.42
N VAL A 16 5.60 18.21 0.69
CA VAL A 16 5.50 17.50 1.98
C VAL A 16 6.05 16.10 1.76
N LEU A 17 7.05 15.72 2.55
CA LEU A 17 7.51 14.33 2.64
C LEU A 17 6.71 13.62 3.75
N LEU A 18 5.96 12.59 3.38
CA LEU A 18 5.21 11.77 4.32
C LEU A 18 5.88 10.41 4.47
N ASP A 19 6.36 10.12 5.68
CA ASP A 19 6.84 8.79 6.06
C ASP A 19 5.72 8.04 6.82
N ILE A 20 5.30 6.88 6.29
CA ILE A 20 4.22 6.06 6.85
C ILE A 20 4.83 4.83 7.51
N ARG A 21 4.87 4.83 8.84
CA ARG A 21 5.41 3.71 9.62
C ARG A 21 4.33 3.04 10.47
N GLY A 22 4.14 1.75 10.25
CA GLY A 22 3.43 0.86 11.15
C GLY A 22 4.40 0.04 12.01
N HIS A 23 3.87 -0.67 13.01
CA HIS A 23 4.66 -1.59 13.86
C HIS A 23 5.15 -2.85 13.12
N SER A 24 4.81 -2.99 11.84
CA SER A 24 5.27 -4.02 10.93
C SER A 24 5.12 -3.53 9.49
N GLU A 25 5.79 -4.17 8.54
CA GLU A 25 5.65 -3.86 7.12
C GLU A 25 4.19 -4.03 6.63
N ALA A 26 3.50 -5.07 7.10
CA ALA A 26 2.10 -5.29 6.80
C ALA A 26 1.21 -4.15 7.33
N ALA A 27 1.53 -3.60 8.52
CA ALA A 27 0.81 -2.45 9.07
C ALA A 27 1.08 -1.17 8.25
N SER A 28 2.32 -0.94 7.80
CA SER A 28 2.64 0.16 6.88
C SER A 28 1.90 0.04 5.56
N ALA A 29 1.91 -1.16 4.94
CA ALA A 29 1.22 -1.43 3.69
C ALA A 29 -0.31 -1.28 3.82
N CYS A 30 -0.88 -1.67 4.97
CA CYS A 30 -2.30 -1.48 5.27
C CYS A 30 -2.65 0.01 5.39
N SER A 31 -1.84 0.79 6.11
CA SER A 31 -1.99 2.25 6.16
C SER A 31 -1.94 2.87 4.77
N LEU A 32 -1.00 2.43 3.92
CA LEU A 32 -0.90 2.91 2.54
C LEU A 32 -2.14 2.55 1.72
N ALA A 33 -2.66 1.31 1.84
CA ALA A 33 -3.88 0.89 1.15
C ALA A 33 -5.10 1.73 1.57
N ARG A 34 -5.20 2.08 2.86
CA ARG A 34 -6.27 2.94 3.38
C ARG A 34 -6.15 4.38 2.90
N ILE A 35 -4.94 4.93 2.86
CA ILE A 35 -4.69 6.28 2.33
C ILE A 35 -5.04 6.33 0.84
N ALA A 36 -4.61 5.33 0.06
CA ALA A 36 -4.96 5.22 -1.35
C ALA A 36 -6.48 5.11 -1.55
N ALA A 37 -7.16 4.24 -0.80
CA ALA A 37 -8.62 4.13 -0.82
C ALA A 37 -9.31 5.45 -0.51
N SER A 38 -8.86 6.17 0.53
CA SER A 38 -9.42 7.48 0.90
C SER A 38 -9.24 8.51 -0.22
N ALA A 39 -8.00 8.69 -0.69
CA ALA A 39 -7.68 9.69 -1.71
C ALA A 39 -8.39 9.40 -3.04
N VAL A 40 -8.47 8.13 -3.45
CA VAL A 40 -9.17 7.75 -4.68
C VAL A 40 -10.68 7.85 -4.50
N SER A 41 -11.23 7.56 -3.32
CA SER A 41 -12.66 7.73 -3.04
C SER A 41 -13.08 9.19 -3.15
N ASP A 42 -12.25 10.11 -2.65
CA ASP A 42 -12.48 11.56 -2.76
C ASP A 42 -12.53 12.01 -4.23
N ILE A 43 -11.64 11.47 -5.07
CA ILE A 43 -11.60 11.77 -6.52
C ILE A 43 -12.79 11.13 -7.25
N ALA A 44 -13.14 9.89 -6.90
CA ALA A 44 -14.20 9.12 -7.55
C ALA A 44 -15.60 9.58 -7.15
N GLY A 45 -15.75 10.29 -6.02
CA GLY A 45 -17.05 10.62 -5.44
C GLY A 45 -17.82 9.41 -4.91
N SER A 46 -17.13 8.29 -4.69
CA SER A 46 -17.73 7.02 -4.24
C SER A 46 -16.70 6.21 -3.46
N ALA A 47 -17.16 5.33 -2.55
CA ALA A 47 -16.26 4.45 -1.81
C ALA A 47 -15.50 3.49 -2.75
N VAL A 48 -14.18 3.49 -2.62
CA VAL A 48 -13.28 2.61 -3.35
C VAL A 48 -12.54 1.71 -2.37
N GLU A 49 -12.47 0.42 -2.68
CA GLU A 49 -11.60 -0.51 -1.99
C GLU A 49 -10.25 -0.59 -2.69
N SER A 50 -9.18 -0.74 -1.91
CA SER A 50 -7.82 -0.75 -2.42
C SER A 50 -7.01 -1.89 -1.82
N THR A 51 -6.10 -2.42 -2.62
CA THR A 51 -5.03 -3.30 -2.16
C THR A 51 -3.68 -2.72 -2.53
N VAL A 52 -2.68 -2.97 -1.69
CA VAL A 52 -1.28 -2.65 -1.93
C VAL A 52 -0.51 -3.95 -1.86
N THR A 53 0.21 -4.25 -2.93
CA THR A 53 1.11 -5.41 -2.98
C THR A 53 2.54 -4.93 -3.11
N LEU A 54 3.36 -5.23 -2.09
CA LEU A 54 4.80 -5.03 -2.12
C LEU A 54 5.45 -6.25 -2.78
N VAL A 55 6.02 -6.02 -3.96
CA VAL A 55 6.74 -7.05 -4.72
C VAL A 55 8.01 -7.42 -3.99
N ARG A 56 8.27 -8.73 -3.86
CA ARG A 56 9.51 -9.26 -3.29
C ARG A 56 10.12 -10.25 -4.29
N PRO A 57 11.22 -9.88 -4.98
CA PRO A 57 11.82 -10.74 -6.00
C PRO A 57 12.19 -12.14 -5.48
N GLU A 58 12.70 -12.22 -4.25
CA GLU A 58 13.19 -13.46 -3.64
C GLU A 58 12.25 -14.01 -2.55
N GLY A 59 10.99 -13.57 -2.49
CA GLY A 59 10.09 -13.96 -1.40
C GLY A 59 8.62 -13.81 -1.69
N THR A 60 7.79 -14.19 -0.71
CA THR A 60 6.34 -14.05 -0.83
C THR A 60 5.96 -12.56 -0.84
N PRO A 61 5.20 -12.08 -1.85
CA PRO A 61 4.70 -10.71 -1.88
C PRO A 61 3.90 -10.38 -0.61
N CYS A 62 4.08 -9.16 -0.09
CA CYS A 62 3.28 -8.69 1.03
C CYS A 62 2.06 -7.94 0.47
N THR A 63 0.86 -8.49 0.67
CA THR A 63 -0.39 -7.86 0.25
C THR A 63 -1.16 -7.36 1.45
N ALA A 64 -1.50 -6.08 1.46
CA ALA A 64 -2.39 -5.46 2.42
C ALA A 64 -3.61 -4.85 1.70
N ALA A 65 -4.71 -4.71 2.41
CA ALA A 65 -5.97 -4.26 1.85
C ALA A 65 -6.65 -3.26 2.77
N SER A 66 -7.44 -2.35 2.20
CA SER A 66 -8.27 -1.41 2.96
C SER A 66 -9.44 -2.10 3.66
N THR A 67 -9.91 -3.23 3.11
CA THR A 67 -10.98 -4.07 3.63
C THR A 67 -10.62 -5.55 3.46
N ASP A 68 -11.24 -6.43 4.25
CA ASP A 68 -10.99 -7.89 4.15
C ASP A 68 -11.39 -8.45 2.78
N SER A 69 -12.53 -7.99 2.23
CA SER A 69 -13.05 -8.42 0.93
C SER A 69 -12.09 -8.09 -0.22
N ALA A 70 -11.51 -6.89 -0.25
CA ALA A 70 -10.50 -6.52 -1.23
C ALA A 70 -9.25 -7.40 -1.11
N GLY A 71 -8.85 -7.73 0.13
CA GLY A 71 -7.74 -8.65 0.40
C GLY A 71 -8.02 -10.07 -0.09
N GLU A 72 -9.24 -10.58 0.09
CA GLU A 72 -9.66 -11.88 -0.44
C GLU A 72 -9.64 -11.92 -1.97
N LEU A 73 -10.16 -10.87 -2.62
CA LEU A 73 -10.15 -10.77 -4.08
C LEU A 73 -8.73 -10.73 -4.64
N SER A 74 -7.84 -9.95 -4.03
CA SER A 74 -6.43 -9.89 -4.43
C SER A 74 -5.71 -11.23 -4.24
N ARG A 75 -6.01 -11.96 -3.15
CA ARG A 75 -5.45 -13.31 -2.93
C ARG A 75 -6.01 -14.33 -3.92
N TRP A 76 -7.29 -14.24 -4.26
CA TRP A 76 -7.87 -15.06 -5.33
C TRP A 76 -7.21 -14.80 -6.68
N ASP A 77 -6.99 -13.52 -7.01
CA ASP A 77 -6.30 -13.12 -8.23
C ASP A 77 -4.89 -13.73 -8.30
N GLN A 78 -4.08 -13.51 -7.25
CA GLN A 78 -2.72 -14.06 -7.16
C GLN A 78 -2.67 -15.59 -7.31
N ARG A 79 -3.64 -16.31 -6.74
CA ARG A 79 -3.71 -17.78 -6.86
C ARG A 79 -4.12 -18.26 -8.24
N THR A 80 -4.95 -17.51 -8.95
CA THR A 80 -5.48 -17.91 -10.26
C THR A 80 -4.62 -17.42 -11.42
N GLY A 81 -3.80 -16.40 -11.21
CA GLY A 81 -2.93 -15.83 -12.24
C GLY A 81 -3.67 -15.00 -13.29
N ARG A 82 -4.94 -14.63 -13.05
CA ARG A 82 -5.85 -14.15 -14.12
C ARG A 82 -6.18 -12.66 -14.07
N GLY A 83 -5.85 -11.95 -13.01
CA GLY A 83 -6.21 -10.56 -12.78
C GLY A 83 -4.99 -9.64 -12.62
N PRO A 84 -5.27 -8.37 -12.29
CA PRO A 84 -4.29 -7.28 -12.38
C PRO A 84 -3.12 -7.43 -11.40
N THR A 85 -3.38 -7.92 -10.18
CA THR A 85 -2.35 -8.10 -9.16
C THR A 85 -1.40 -9.22 -9.56
N ALA A 86 -1.92 -10.34 -10.07
CA ALA A 86 -1.07 -11.44 -10.52
C ALA A 86 -0.17 -11.03 -11.69
N ARG A 87 -0.71 -10.30 -12.67
CA ARG A 87 0.07 -9.77 -13.80
C ARG A 87 1.17 -8.81 -13.35
N ALA A 88 0.86 -7.90 -12.44
CA ALA A 88 1.84 -6.96 -11.90
C ALA A 88 2.99 -7.67 -11.16
N LEU A 89 2.73 -8.84 -10.57
CA LEU A 89 3.74 -9.65 -9.87
C LEU A 89 4.61 -10.50 -10.79
N THR A 90 4.16 -10.80 -12.01
CA THR A 90 4.92 -11.64 -12.95
C THR A 90 5.92 -10.88 -13.81
N GLY A 91 5.88 -9.54 -13.80
CA GLY A 91 6.65 -8.68 -14.72
C GLY A 91 6.06 -8.66 -16.12
#